data_AF-I0Z8G7-F1
#
_entry.id   AF-I0Z8G7-F1
#
_cell.length_a   1.000
_cell.length_b   1.000
_cell.length_c   1.000
_cell.angle_alpha   90.00
_cell.angle_beta   90.00
_cell.angle_gamma   90.00
#
_symmetry.space_group_name_H-M   'P 1'
#
loop_
_entity.id
_entity.type
_entity.pdbx_description
1 polymer ?
#
loop_
_entity_poly.entity_id
_entity_poly.type
_entity_poly.pdbx_seq_one_letter_code
_entity_poly.pdbx_strand_id
1 'polypeptide(L)'
;MFVGALVALLAVTATAQPFLPGTGFLPLGNLRTTDSGGPYNISLLTVQANEIKGALAAKKNFTDKDIIHFLTNVECLEGLFDTWGTFGYGFNNNLTLGGPTPIGARKANLSDEVLPFMQEVALNEQGHALFTRQAGSDLPCPAIDFTGGFNKYFGAAYNLTGNETIESKFGAPFDPFANDENYLLSVLSLEELGATGNKGLTGLLTNPVLANAVAGLATSATGQATVQRMLLWQRRNNTVYPFNETVQQVFARISALRDSLDGPPVDDQGLVNTDSRTIAVPQYYVNMIPTDVRGLTFSRTPQQIINIVTLGSLDGKGVFFPNGLGGAINKPTGYNETASGLDSFPASGAKVATQLSTEQIGTIPGPKPPANVTGELDLTQSLTGGKDNETAATRGYVTESPGSPYFSNASQVAVAYPLKSSDASTPVAAGGRRLFF
;
A
#
# COMPACT_ATOMS: atom_id res chain seq x y z
N MET A 1 -23.10 67.08 1.49
CA MET A 1 -23.31 66.02 0.49
C MET A 1 -22.31 64.91 0.76
N PHE A 2 -22.78 63.84 1.40
CA PHE A 2 -22.27 62.46 1.24
C PHE A 2 -22.47 62.05 -0.24
N VAL A 3 -21.82 61.07 -0.88
CA VAL A 3 -21.31 59.70 -0.60
C VAL A 3 -20.27 59.46 -1.74
N GLY A 4 -19.18 58.70 -1.70
CA GLY A 4 -18.68 57.61 -0.87
C GLY A 4 -17.97 56.64 -1.82
N ALA A 5 -16.71 56.33 -1.55
CA ALA A 5 -15.90 55.41 -2.34
C ALA A 5 -16.39 53.96 -2.16
N LEU A 6 -16.47 53.19 -3.25
CA LEU A 6 -16.67 51.74 -3.19
C LEU A 6 -15.55 51.06 -3.98
N VAL A 7 -14.57 50.53 -3.25
CA VAL A 7 -13.61 49.55 -3.76
C VAL A 7 -14.34 48.21 -3.75
N ALA A 8 -14.62 47.66 -4.93
CA ALA A 8 -15.16 46.31 -5.05
C ALA A 8 -14.05 45.29 -4.81
N LEU A 9 -13.99 44.73 -3.60
CA LEU A 9 -13.32 43.46 -3.33
C LEU A 9 -14.16 42.35 -3.98
N LEU A 10 -13.68 41.79 -5.09
CA LEU A 10 -14.19 40.54 -5.63
C LEU A 10 -13.71 39.39 -4.73
N ALA A 11 -14.51 39.05 -3.73
CA ALA A 11 -14.40 37.76 -3.07
C ALA A 11 -14.83 36.68 -4.06
N VAL A 12 -13.85 35.98 -4.65
CA VAL A 12 -14.12 34.73 -5.37
C VAL A 12 -14.40 33.68 -4.31
N THR A 13 -15.68 33.46 -4.01
CA THR A 13 -16.12 32.26 -3.32
C THR A 13 -15.88 31.09 -4.26
N ALA A 14 -14.81 30.33 -4.02
CA ALA A 14 -14.63 29.01 -4.61
C ALA A 14 -15.73 28.10 -4.03
N THR A 15 -16.91 28.13 -4.64
CA THR A 15 -17.90 27.09 -4.44
C THR A 15 -17.40 25.86 -5.18
N ALA A 16 -16.83 24.91 -4.44
CA ALA A 16 -16.58 23.58 -4.95
C ALA A 16 -17.95 22.98 -5.34
N GLN A 17 -18.28 22.99 -6.63
CA GLN A 17 -19.46 22.32 -7.14
C GLN A 17 -19.26 20.81 -6.96
N PRO A 18 -20.24 20.09 -6.38
CA PRO A 18 -20.14 18.64 -6.23
C PRO A 18 -20.17 18.00 -7.63
N PHE A 19 -19.24 17.10 -7.85
CA PHE A 19 -19.04 16.30 -9.05
C PHE A 19 -20.37 15.82 -9.65
N LEU A 20 -20.77 16.41 -10.79
CA LEU A 20 -21.85 15.88 -11.61
C LEU A 20 -21.36 14.60 -12.31
N PRO A 21 -22.03 13.45 -12.14
CA PRO A 21 -21.73 12.26 -12.92
C PRO A 21 -22.08 12.53 -14.38
N GLY A 22 -21.15 12.28 -15.32
CA GLY A 22 -21.45 12.28 -16.75
C GLY A 22 -20.83 13.38 -17.61
N THR A 23 -19.99 14.25 -17.05
CA THR A 23 -19.08 15.08 -17.88
C THR A 23 -17.71 14.41 -17.93
N GLY A 24 -17.65 13.30 -18.67
CA GLY A 24 -16.38 12.71 -19.06
C GLY A 24 -15.55 13.75 -19.79
N PHE A 25 -14.65 14.40 -19.06
CA PHE A 25 -13.57 15.15 -19.65
C PHE A 25 -12.84 14.19 -20.59
N LEU A 26 -12.87 14.55 -21.87
CA LEU A 26 -11.93 14.11 -22.88
C LEU A 26 -10.53 14.02 -22.24
N PRO A 27 -9.77 12.96 -22.58
CA PRO A 27 -8.77 12.40 -21.69
C PRO A 27 -7.72 13.43 -21.30
N LEU A 28 -7.41 13.42 -20.00
CA LEU A 28 -6.23 14.04 -19.41
C LEU A 28 -5.04 13.90 -20.37
N GLY A 29 -4.39 15.04 -20.62
CA GLY A 29 -3.58 15.29 -21.81
C GLY A 29 -2.62 14.18 -22.22
N ASN A 30 -2.56 13.91 -23.53
CA ASN A 30 -1.43 13.36 -24.28
C ASN A 30 -0.56 12.24 -23.70
N LEU A 31 -0.99 11.50 -22.68
CA LEU A 31 -0.53 10.14 -22.42
C LEU A 31 -1.31 9.17 -23.31
N ARG A 32 -1.41 9.50 -24.60
CA ARG A 32 -1.60 8.49 -25.63
C ARG A 32 -0.20 8.07 -26.00
N THR A 33 0.17 6.82 -25.75
CA THR A 33 1.34 6.28 -26.44
C THR A 33 1.05 6.44 -27.93
N THR A 34 1.85 7.25 -28.63
CA THR A 34 1.78 7.31 -30.11
C THR A 34 2.29 6.02 -30.74
N ASP A 35 2.69 5.06 -29.91
CA ASP A 35 2.97 3.67 -30.21
C ASP A 35 1.71 2.96 -30.71
N SER A 36 1.33 3.21 -31.97
CA SER A 36 0.44 2.30 -32.68
C SER A 36 1.16 0.97 -32.90
N GLY A 37 1.22 0.15 -31.84
CA GLY A 37 1.91 -1.14 -31.80
C GLY A 37 3.40 -1.11 -31.48
N GLY A 38 3.84 -0.29 -30.52
CA GLY A 38 5.21 -0.34 -29.97
C GLY A 38 5.62 -1.75 -29.52
N PRO A 39 6.92 -2.06 -29.37
CA PRO A 39 7.46 -3.43 -29.31
C PRO A 39 7.21 -4.12 -27.95
N TYR A 40 5.98 -4.07 -27.47
CA TYR A 40 5.53 -4.79 -26.29
C TYR A 40 5.04 -6.15 -26.77
N ASN A 41 5.83 -7.18 -26.49
CA ASN A 41 5.36 -8.53 -26.67
C ASN A 41 4.39 -8.88 -25.53
N ILE A 42 3.15 -8.40 -25.61
CA ILE A 42 2.13 -8.65 -24.59
C ILE A 42 1.84 -10.14 -24.43
N SER A 43 2.14 -10.97 -25.45
CA SER A 43 2.05 -12.43 -25.30
C SER A 43 3.10 -13.01 -24.35
N LEU A 44 4.17 -12.27 -24.02
CA LEU A 44 5.11 -12.60 -22.93
C LEU A 44 4.73 -11.96 -21.59
N LEU A 45 3.72 -11.09 -21.57
CA LEU A 45 3.17 -10.44 -20.38
C LEU A 45 1.74 -10.92 -20.08
N THR A 46 1.43 -12.16 -20.42
CA THR A 46 0.08 -12.75 -20.29
C THR A 46 -0.46 -12.68 -18.87
N VAL A 47 0.38 -12.82 -17.84
CA VAL A 47 -0.03 -12.66 -16.44
C VAL A 47 -0.52 -11.23 -16.18
N GLN A 48 0.29 -10.20 -16.49
CA GLN A 48 -0.12 -8.79 -16.31
C GLN A 48 -1.33 -8.44 -17.17
N ALA A 49 -1.39 -8.98 -18.39
CA ALA A 49 -2.55 -8.82 -19.25
C ALA A 49 -3.82 -9.42 -18.61
N ASN A 50 -3.72 -10.58 -17.98
CA ASN A 50 -4.83 -11.22 -17.27
C ASN A 50 -5.21 -10.48 -15.98
N GLU A 51 -4.23 -9.99 -15.20
CA GLU A 51 -4.48 -9.12 -14.04
C GLU A 51 -5.30 -7.88 -14.46
N ILE A 52 -4.91 -7.21 -15.55
CA ILE A 52 -5.62 -6.04 -16.08
C ILE A 52 -6.99 -6.43 -16.68
N LYS A 53 -7.12 -7.57 -17.36
CA LYS A 53 -8.42 -8.04 -17.88
C LYS A 53 -9.39 -8.37 -16.74
N GLY A 54 -8.89 -8.93 -15.65
CA GLY A 54 -9.62 -9.07 -14.41
C GLY A 54 -10.08 -7.70 -13.91
N ALA A 55 -9.11 -6.79 -13.69
CA ALA A 55 -9.36 -5.41 -13.27
C ALA A 55 -10.50 -4.74 -14.06
N LEU A 56 -10.39 -4.74 -15.38
CA LEU A 56 -11.37 -4.13 -16.27
C LEU A 56 -12.76 -4.77 -16.19
N ALA A 57 -12.88 -6.05 -15.83
CA ALA A 57 -14.18 -6.70 -15.61
C ALA A 57 -14.90 -6.11 -14.39
N ALA A 58 -14.17 -5.86 -13.30
CA ALA A 58 -14.69 -5.15 -12.12
C ALA A 58 -15.21 -3.76 -12.49
N LYS A 59 -14.40 -3.03 -13.25
CA LYS A 59 -14.59 -1.59 -13.51
C LYS A 59 -15.88 -1.26 -14.23
N LYS A 60 -16.46 -2.19 -15.01
CA LYS A 60 -17.71 -1.94 -15.76
C LYS A 60 -18.85 -1.44 -14.87
N ASN A 61 -18.81 -1.73 -13.57
CA ASN A 61 -19.87 -1.41 -12.61
C ASN A 61 -19.45 -0.45 -11.48
N PHE A 62 -18.20 0.01 -11.44
CA PHE A 62 -17.67 0.78 -10.31
C PHE A 62 -16.92 2.04 -10.75
N THR A 63 -17.09 3.11 -9.97
CA THR A 63 -16.38 4.38 -10.15
C THR A 63 -15.06 4.40 -9.37
N ASP A 64 -14.19 5.38 -9.65
CA ASP A 64 -13.01 5.64 -8.83
C ASP A 64 -13.38 5.92 -7.36
N LYS A 65 -14.54 6.56 -7.11
CA LYS A 65 -15.03 6.77 -5.74
C LYS A 65 -15.39 5.45 -5.05
N ASP A 66 -15.99 4.50 -5.77
CA ASP A 66 -16.30 3.17 -5.22
C ASP A 66 -15.02 2.40 -4.87
N ILE A 67 -13.95 2.58 -5.64
CA ILE A 67 -12.62 2.02 -5.35
C ILE A 67 -12.03 2.65 -4.08
N ILE A 68 -12.11 3.97 -3.93
CA ILE A 68 -11.65 4.69 -2.72
C ILE A 68 -12.48 4.29 -1.48
N HIS A 69 -13.78 4.03 -1.65
CA HIS A 69 -14.64 3.48 -0.61
C HIS A 69 -14.23 2.07 -0.21
N PHE A 70 -13.93 1.18 -1.16
CA PHE A 70 -13.37 -0.13 -0.87
C PHE A 70 -12.07 0.00 -0.08
N LEU A 71 -11.13 0.80 -0.57
CA LEU A 71 -9.83 1.05 0.06
C LEU A 71 -10.00 1.53 1.51
N THR A 72 -10.94 2.45 1.76
CA THR A 72 -11.26 2.91 3.12
C THR A 72 -11.56 1.78 4.10
N ASN A 73 -12.24 0.72 3.68
CA ASN A 73 -12.58 -0.38 4.58
C ASN A 73 -11.32 -1.15 5.02
N VAL A 74 -10.41 -1.44 4.08
CA VAL A 74 -9.19 -2.22 4.36
C VAL A 74 -8.15 -1.37 5.11
N GLU A 75 -7.99 -0.10 4.75
CA GLU A 75 -7.12 0.83 5.49
C GLU A 75 -7.63 1.10 6.93
N CYS A 76 -8.96 1.04 7.15
CA CYS A 76 -9.50 1.06 8.51
C CYS A 76 -9.20 -0.24 9.27
N LEU A 77 -9.19 -1.39 8.60
CA LEU A 77 -8.87 -2.68 9.23
C LEU A 77 -7.40 -2.74 9.66
N GLU A 78 -6.50 -2.44 8.73
CA GLU A 78 -5.04 -2.44 8.91
C GLU A 78 -4.62 -1.35 9.90
N GLY A 79 -4.91 -0.08 9.59
CA GLY A 79 -4.45 1.01 10.42
C GLY A 79 -5.04 1.06 11.83
N LEU A 80 -6.28 0.59 12.05
CA LEU A 80 -6.78 0.48 13.43
C LEU A 80 -6.11 -0.67 14.17
N PHE A 81 -5.81 -1.80 13.51
CA PHE A 81 -5.06 -2.88 14.15
C PHE A 81 -3.68 -2.40 14.58
N ASP A 82 -3.00 -1.65 13.69
CA ASP A 82 -1.64 -1.19 13.93
C ASP A 82 -1.52 -0.06 14.94
N THR A 83 -2.41 0.94 14.86
CA THR A 83 -2.41 2.02 15.86
C THR A 83 -2.77 1.52 17.25
N TRP A 84 -3.78 0.65 17.38
CA TRP A 84 -4.09 0.04 18.66
C TRP A 84 -2.98 -0.87 19.16
N GLY A 85 -2.41 -1.71 18.30
CA GLY A 85 -1.33 -2.63 18.67
C GLY A 85 -0.07 -1.92 19.16
N THR A 86 0.31 -0.83 18.53
CA THR A 86 1.58 -0.14 18.82
C THR A 86 1.44 0.94 19.89
N PHE A 87 0.36 1.71 19.84
CA PHE A 87 0.18 2.87 20.72
C PHE A 87 -0.86 2.64 21.82
N GLY A 88 -1.78 1.70 21.64
CA GLY A 88 -2.89 1.45 22.57
C GLY A 88 -4.08 2.39 22.39
N TYR A 89 -4.18 3.09 21.26
CA TYR A 89 -5.32 3.91 20.87
C TYR A 89 -5.45 3.95 19.34
N GLY A 90 -6.65 4.27 18.83
CA GLY A 90 -6.94 4.27 17.40
C GLY A 90 -6.49 5.54 16.67
N PHE A 91 -7.08 5.80 15.50
CA PHE A 91 -6.71 6.95 14.68
C PHE A 91 -6.89 8.32 15.38
N ASN A 92 -5.97 9.24 15.07
CA ASN A 92 -6.09 10.66 15.42
C ASN A 92 -7.09 11.40 14.50
N ASN A 93 -7.43 12.63 14.85
CA ASN A 93 -8.13 13.60 13.98
C ASN A 93 -9.46 13.11 13.35
N ASN A 94 -10.21 12.26 14.05
CA ASN A 94 -11.50 11.72 13.60
C ASN A 94 -11.45 11.03 12.22
N LEU A 95 -10.33 10.39 11.86
CA LEU A 95 -10.22 9.64 10.60
C LEU A 95 -11.18 8.44 10.51
N THR A 96 -11.76 8.00 11.63
CA THR A 96 -12.82 6.98 11.66
C THR A 96 -14.19 7.50 11.21
N LEU A 97 -14.39 8.83 11.16
CA LEU A 97 -15.67 9.50 10.92
C LEU A 97 -16.81 8.94 11.80
N GLY A 98 -16.51 8.64 13.07
CA GLY A 98 -17.48 8.09 14.02
C GLY A 98 -17.69 6.56 13.93
N GLY A 99 -16.87 5.85 13.13
CA GLY A 99 -16.81 4.39 13.17
C GLY A 99 -16.48 3.87 14.57
N PRO A 100 -17.02 2.69 14.96
CA PRO A 100 -16.84 2.17 16.32
C PRO A 100 -15.40 1.73 16.57
N THR A 101 -14.97 1.77 17.83
CA THR A 101 -13.72 1.11 18.25
C THR A 101 -13.79 -0.39 17.92
N PRO A 102 -12.76 -0.98 17.30
CA PRO A 102 -12.79 -2.40 16.99
C PRO A 102 -12.87 -3.28 18.24
N ILE A 103 -13.56 -4.41 18.11
CA ILE A 103 -13.69 -5.39 19.20
C ILE A 103 -12.33 -6.03 19.43
N GLY A 104 -11.89 -6.06 20.70
CA GLY A 104 -10.62 -6.67 21.09
C GLY A 104 -9.38 -5.78 20.93
N ALA A 105 -9.54 -4.55 20.44
CA ALA A 105 -8.42 -3.63 20.21
C ALA A 105 -7.71 -3.26 21.52
N ARG A 106 -6.39 -3.46 21.55
CA ARG A 106 -5.53 -3.13 22.69
C ARG A 106 -4.07 -3.01 22.26
N LYS A 107 -3.24 -2.42 23.12
CA LYS A 107 -1.80 -2.42 22.94
C LYS A 107 -1.25 -3.85 22.98
N ALA A 108 -0.40 -4.18 22.00
CA ALA A 108 0.36 -5.42 21.94
C ALA A 108 1.57 -5.34 22.89
N ASN A 109 1.97 -6.51 23.39
CA ASN A 109 3.19 -6.66 24.18
C ASN A 109 4.39 -6.88 23.25
N LEU A 110 4.79 -5.83 22.53
CA LEU A 110 5.92 -5.87 21.60
C LEU A 110 7.24 -5.61 22.33
N SER A 111 8.29 -6.30 21.88
CA SER A 111 9.66 -6.07 22.34
C SER A 111 10.20 -4.72 21.85
N ASP A 112 11.25 -4.23 22.51
CA ASP A 112 11.96 -3.02 22.09
C ASP A 112 12.59 -3.15 20.69
N GLU A 113 12.77 -4.38 20.19
CA GLU A 113 13.26 -4.65 18.83
C GLU A 113 12.16 -4.44 17.78
N VAL A 114 10.94 -4.91 18.04
CA VAL A 114 9.84 -4.89 17.06
C VAL A 114 9.03 -3.60 17.11
N LEU A 115 8.83 -3.05 18.32
CA LEU A 115 8.00 -1.87 18.54
C LEU A 115 8.34 -0.68 17.62
N PRO A 116 9.60 -0.24 17.43
CA PRO A 116 9.88 0.94 16.60
C PRO A 116 9.50 0.75 15.13
N PHE A 117 9.74 -0.44 14.55
CA PHE A 117 9.31 -0.74 13.17
C PHE A 117 7.79 -0.69 13.05
N MET A 118 7.09 -1.27 14.01
CA MET A 118 5.63 -1.29 13.98
C MET A 118 5.01 0.09 14.23
N GLN A 119 5.66 0.94 15.02
CA GLN A 119 5.22 2.34 15.18
C GLN A 119 5.29 3.11 13.86
N GLU A 120 6.32 2.87 13.03
CA GLU A 120 6.39 3.46 11.69
C GLU A 120 5.24 2.97 10.80
N VAL A 121 5.00 1.66 10.76
CA VAL A 121 3.86 1.05 10.03
C VAL A 121 2.54 1.69 10.47
N ALA A 122 2.26 1.73 11.78
CA ALA A 122 1.02 2.29 12.31
C ALA A 122 0.80 3.77 11.96
N LEU A 123 1.87 4.55 11.90
CA LEU A 123 1.80 5.97 11.49
C LEU A 123 1.57 6.11 9.98
N ASN A 124 2.16 5.23 9.17
CA ASN A 124 1.96 5.21 7.72
C ASN A 124 0.54 4.80 7.38
N GLU A 125 0.01 3.76 8.03
CA GLU A 125 -1.38 3.32 7.92
C GLU A 125 -2.40 4.40 8.34
N GLN A 126 -2.08 5.17 9.39
CA GLN A 126 -2.87 6.37 9.72
C GLN A 126 -2.83 7.41 8.59
N GLY A 127 -1.68 7.54 7.91
CA GLY A 127 -1.54 8.35 6.70
C GLY A 127 -2.34 7.81 5.51
N HIS A 128 -2.41 6.48 5.34
CA HIS A 128 -3.24 5.85 4.32
C HIS A 128 -4.73 6.13 4.58
N ALA A 129 -5.18 6.01 5.83
CA ALA A 129 -6.51 6.42 6.24
C ALA A 129 -6.79 7.90 5.93
N LEU A 130 -5.85 8.82 6.23
CA LEU A 130 -5.96 10.23 5.83
C LEU A 130 -6.12 10.39 4.31
N PHE A 131 -5.29 9.70 3.53
CA PHE A 131 -5.37 9.75 2.08
C PHE A 131 -6.75 9.35 1.58
N THR A 132 -7.34 8.25 2.08
CA THR A 132 -8.68 7.84 1.62
C THR A 132 -9.75 8.91 1.87
N ARG A 133 -9.63 9.68 2.97
CA ARG A 133 -10.51 10.83 3.27
C ARG A 133 -10.29 11.96 2.28
N GLN A 134 -9.04 12.33 2.02
CA GLN A 134 -8.69 13.39 1.07
C GLN A 134 -9.03 13.03 -0.38
N ALA A 135 -8.98 11.73 -0.71
CA ALA A 135 -9.42 11.18 -1.98
C ALA A 135 -10.96 11.17 -2.14
N GLY A 136 -11.71 11.59 -1.12
CA GLY A 136 -13.15 11.82 -1.19
C GLY A 136 -14.02 10.72 -0.60
N SER A 137 -13.45 9.80 0.20
CA SER A 137 -14.25 8.84 0.96
C SER A 137 -15.02 9.52 2.08
N ASP A 138 -16.34 9.30 2.09
CA ASP A 138 -17.26 9.75 3.14
C ASP A 138 -17.74 8.59 4.03
N LEU A 139 -17.17 7.39 3.87
CA LEU A 139 -17.53 6.22 4.67
C LEU A 139 -16.87 6.26 6.07
N PRO A 140 -17.65 6.09 7.15
CA PRO A 140 -17.11 5.75 8.44
C PRO A 140 -16.35 4.42 8.41
N CYS A 141 -15.35 4.26 9.28
CA CYS A 141 -14.73 2.95 9.46
C CYS A 141 -15.81 1.93 9.87
N PRO A 142 -15.85 0.75 9.24
CA PRO A 142 -16.84 -0.27 9.54
C PRO A 142 -16.62 -0.86 10.95
N ALA A 143 -17.63 -1.59 11.44
CA ALA A 143 -17.44 -2.42 12.62
C ALA A 143 -16.42 -3.53 12.32
N ILE A 144 -15.38 -3.60 13.15
CA ILE A 144 -14.26 -4.55 13.00
C ILE A 144 -14.14 -5.41 14.27
N ASP A 145 -13.85 -6.70 14.10
CA ASP A 145 -13.62 -7.64 15.20
C ASP A 145 -12.23 -8.30 15.11
N PHE A 146 -11.29 -7.88 15.96
CA PHE A 146 -9.95 -8.47 16.00
C PHE A 146 -9.93 -9.79 16.76
N THR A 147 -10.62 -9.88 17.91
CA THR A 147 -10.61 -11.11 18.72
C THR A 147 -11.28 -12.26 17.98
N GLY A 148 -12.53 -12.08 17.56
CA GLY A 148 -13.28 -13.09 16.83
C GLY A 148 -12.75 -13.27 15.41
N GLY A 149 -12.29 -12.20 14.77
CA GLY A 149 -11.76 -12.22 13.41
C GLY A 149 -10.51 -13.07 13.29
N PHE A 150 -9.45 -12.76 14.04
CA PHE A 150 -8.20 -13.53 13.98
C PHE A 150 -8.39 -14.98 14.44
N ASN A 151 -9.23 -15.24 15.46
CA ASN A 151 -9.49 -16.62 15.88
C ASN A 151 -10.17 -17.46 14.79
N LYS A 152 -11.13 -16.90 14.06
CA LYS A 152 -11.76 -17.60 12.93
C LYS A 152 -10.83 -17.71 11.73
N TYR A 153 -10.10 -16.64 11.41
CA TYR A 153 -9.17 -16.60 10.28
C TYR A 153 -8.03 -17.60 10.45
N PHE A 154 -7.34 -17.58 11.60
CA PHE A 154 -6.28 -18.55 11.89
C PHE A 154 -6.88 -19.95 12.08
N GLY A 155 -8.07 -20.08 12.69
CA GLY A 155 -8.77 -21.36 12.80
C GLY A 155 -9.03 -22.00 11.43
N ALA A 156 -9.43 -21.21 10.43
CA ALA A 156 -9.61 -21.69 9.07
C ALA A 156 -8.30 -22.17 8.43
N ALA A 157 -7.16 -21.55 8.73
CA ALA A 157 -5.83 -22.02 8.30
C ALA A 157 -5.46 -23.39 8.90
N TYR A 158 -6.11 -23.79 9.99
CA TYR A 158 -6.03 -25.12 10.61
C TYR A 158 -7.17 -26.06 10.19
N ASN A 159 -7.98 -25.68 9.18
CA ASN A 159 -9.17 -26.40 8.73
C ASN A 159 -10.21 -26.63 9.84
N LEU A 160 -10.27 -25.74 10.83
CA LEU A 160 -11.30 -25.79 11.87
C LEU A 160 -12.62 -25.31 11.27
N THR A 161 -13.66 -26.14 11.38
CA THR A 161 -14.97 -25.86 10.76
C THR A 161 -16.11 -26.04 11.75
N GLY A 162 -17.27 -25.47 11.42
CA GLY A 162 -18.46 -25.57 12.27
C GLY A 162 -18.24 -24.92 13.63
N ASN A 163 -18.34 -25.72 14.70
CA ASN A 163 -18.20 -25.26 16.08
C ASN A 163 -16.77 -25.44 16.64
N GLU A 164 -15.83 -25.97 15.85
CA GLU A 164 -14.42 -26.07 16.28
C GLU A 164 -13.78 -24.68 16.34
N THR A 165 -13.18 -24.36 17.48
CA THR A 165 -12.41 -23.14 17.70
C THR A 165 -10.95 -23.47 17.97
N ILE A 166 -10.06 -22.49 17.80
CA ILE A 166 -8.65 -22.61 18.21
C ILE A 166 -8.57 -23.03 19.67
N GLU A 167 -9.39 -22.43 20.54
CA GLU A 167 -9.46 -22.79 21.96
C GLU A 167 -9.85 -24.25 22.19
N SER A 168 -10.89 -24.75 21.51
CA SER A 168 -11.32 -26.14 21.66
C SER A 168 -10.26 -27.15 21.18
N LYS A 169 -9.45 -26.77 20.19
CA LYS A 169 -8.44 -27.64 19.56
C LYS A 169 -7.08 -27.58 20.25
N PHE A 170 -6.66 -26.40 20.66
CA PHE A 170 -5.31 -26.09 21.14
C PHE A 170 -5.28 -25.64 22.62
N GLY A 171 -6.43 -25.59 23.29
CA GLY A 171 -6.55 -25.32 24.72
C GLY A 171 -6.60 -23.84 25.11
N ALA A 172 -6.41 -22.91 24.16
CA ALA A 172 -6.55 -21.47 24.35
C ALA A 172 -6.84 -20.78 23.01
N PRO A 173 -7.49 -19.61 23.00
CA PRO A 173 -7.67 -18.83 21.78
C PRO A 173 -6.34 -18.26 21.28
N PHE A 174 -6.29 -17.91 19.99
CA PHE A 174 -5.20 -17.10 19.45
C PHE A 174 -5.40 -15.65 19.87
N ASP A 175 -4.37 -15.04 20.44
CA ASP A 175 -4.39 -13.63 20.81
C ASP A 175 -3.42 -12.85 19.91
N PRO A 176 -3.93 -11.98 19.01
CA PRO A 176 -3.10 -11.25 18.05
C PRO A 176 -2.22 -10.17 18.70
N PHE A 177 -2.43 -9.83 19.97
CA PHE A 177 -1.70 -8.76 20.67
C PHE A 177 -0.81 -9.32 21.81
N ALA A 178 -0.54 -10.63 21.83
CA ALA A 178 0.13 -11.30 22.95
C ALA A 178 1.64 -11.08 23.04
N ASN A 179 2.33 -11.05 21.90
CA ASN A 179 3.80 -10.96 21.77
C ASN A 179 4.17 -10.61 20.32
N ASP A 180 5.48 -10.50 20.05
CA ASP A 180 6.04 -10.22 18.72
C ASP A 180 5.53 -11.18 17.64
N GLU A 181 5.63 -12.50 17.85
CA GLU A 181 5.28 -13.51 16.85
C GLU A 181 3.79 -13.45 16.49
N ASN A 182 2.92 -13.45 17.50
CA ASN A 182 1.48 -13.38 17.32
C ASN A 182 1.08 -12.10 16.58
N TYR A 183 1.65 -10.97 16.98
CA TYR A 183 1.35 -9.68 16.38
C TYR A 183 1.87 -9.59 14.94
N LEU A 184 3.13 -9.90 14.67
CA LEU A 184 3.70 -9.85 13.33
C LEU A 184 3.00 -10.79 12.35
N LEU A 185 2.58 -11.99 12.80
CA LEU A 185 1.77 -12.89 11.97
C LEU A 185 0.41 -12.27 11.63
N SER A 186 -0.22 -11.59 12.60
CA SER A 186 -1.48 -10.88 12.39
C SER A 186 -1.35 -9.68 11.46
N VAL A 187 -0.35 -8.83 11.67
CA VAL A 187 -0.06 -7.68 10.80
C VAL A 187 0.21 -8.15 9.37
N LEU A 188 1.14 -9.09 9.17
CA LEU A 188 1.51 -9.53 7.82
C LEU A 188 0.36 -10.22 7.08
N SER A 189 -0.59 -10.82 7.81
CA SER A 189 -1.81 -11.38 7.21
C SER A 189 -2.69 -10.31 6.56
N LEU A 190 -2.61 -9.07 7.03
CA LEU A 190 -3.35 -7.93 6.52
C LEU A 190 -2.49 -7.08 5.57
N GLU A 191 -1.28 -6.68 5.97
CA GLU A 191 -0.38 -5.78 5.23
C GLU A 191 -0.10 -6.21 3.78
N GLU A 192 0.09 -7.52 3.55
CA GLU A 192 0.33 -8.00 2.17
C GLU A 192 -0.90 -7.88 1.27
N LEU A 193 -2.09 -7.81 1.87
CA LEU A 193 -3.32 -7.48 1.15
C LEU A 193 -3.27 -6.02 0.71
N GLY A 194 -2.76 -5.11 1.54
CA GLY A 194 -2.43 -3.73 1.17
C GLY A 194 -1.46 -3.68 -0.01
N ALA A 195 -0.32 -4.37 0.05
CA ALA A 195 0.68 -4.39 -1.02
C ALA A 195 0.13 -4.91 -2.37
N THR A 196 -0.44 -6.12 -2.36
CA THR A 196 -0.93 -6.80 -3.58
C THR A 196 -2.25 -6.21 -4.08
N GLY A 197 -3.12 -5.77 -3.16
CA GLY A 197 -4.39 -5.13 -3.45
C GLY A 197 -4.21 -3.73 -4.04
N ASN A 198 -3.37 -2.87 -3.43
CA ASN A 198 -3.13 -1.52 -3.93
C ASN A 198 -2.45 -1.52 -5.31
N LYS A 199 -1.56 -2.49 -5.59
CA LYS A 199 -1.05 -2.71 -6.95
C LYS A 199 -2.20 -3.01 -7.93
N GLY A 200 -3.13 -3.90 -7.57
CA GLY A 200 -4.30 -4.20 -8.40
C GLY A 200 -5.25 -2.99 -8.58
N LEU A 201 -5.50 -2.23 -7.51
CA LEU A 201 -6.32 -1.01 -7.55
C LEU A 201 -5.72 0.07 -8.45
N THR A 202 -4.39 0.18 -8.52
CA THR A 202 -3.71 1.11 -9.43
C THR A 202 -4.14 0.91 -10.88
N GLY A 203 -4.31 -0.35 -11.31
CA GLY A 203 -4.80 -0.69 -12.65
C GLY A 203 -6.30 -0.42 -12.87
N LEU A 204 -7.07 -0.24 -11.79
CA LEU A 204 -8.51 0.01 -11.84
C LEU A 204 -8.88 1.48 -11.94
N LEU A 205 -8.07 2.38 -11.39
CA LEU A 205 -8.37 3.81 -11.31
C LEU A 205 -8.23 4.51 -12.68
N THR A 206 -9.20 5.35 -13.06
CA THR A 206 -9.05 6.25 -14.24
C THR A 206 -8.35 7.55 -13.93
N ASN A 207 -8.52 8.07 -12.72
CA ASN A 207 -7.93 9.32 -12.32
C ASN A 207 -6.44 9.09 -12.03
N PRO A 208 -5.52 9.68 -12.80
CA PRO A 208 -4.09 9.45 -12.67
C PRO A 208 -3.54 9.97 -11.34
N VAL A 209 -4.19 10.95 -10.71
CA VAL A 209 -3.79 11.44 -9.37
C VAL A 209 -4.07 10.36 -8.33
N LEU A 210 -5.26 9.75 -8.38
CA LEU A 210 -5.62 8.65 -7.50
C LEU A 210 -4.79 7.40 -7.79
N ALA A 211 -4.57 7.06 -9.07
CA ALA A 211 -3.73 5.94 -9.46
C ALA A 211 -2.29 6.10 -8.96
N ASN A 212 -1.72 7.30 -9.09
CA ASN A 212 -0.38 7.60 -8.57
C ASN A 212 -0.32 7.48 -7.04
N ALA A 213 -1.32 7.99 -6.33
CA ALA A 213 -1.36 7.89 -4.87
C ALA A 213 -1.52 6.44 -4.38
N VAL A 214 -2.39 5.66 -5.02
CA VAL A 214 -2.58 4.23 -4.69
C VAL A 214 -1.36 3.39 -5.08
N ALA A 215 -0.63 3.74 -6.13
CA ALA A 215 0.68 3.14 -6.41
C ALA A 215 1.71 3.45 -5.30
N GLY A 216 1.62 4.65 -4.72
CA GLY A 216 2.38 5.03 -3.52
C GLY A 216 2.05 4.11 -2.33
N LEU A 217 0.76 3.88 -2.05
CA LEU A 217 0.33 2.94 -1.00
C LEU A 217 0.84 1.51 -1.24
N ALA A 218 0.79 1.04 -2.49
CA ALA A 218 1.33 -0.27 -2.83
C ALA A 218 2.83 -0.37 -2.53
N THR A 219 3.56 0.74 -2.71
CA THR A 219 5.01 0.81 -2.47
C THR A 219 5.34 0.82 -0.98
N SER A 220 4.66 1.65 -0.18
CA SER A 220 4.86 1.68 1.28
C SER A 220 4.49 0.34 1.91
N ALA A 221 3.31 -0.21 1.58
CA ALA A 221 2.85 -1.49 2.11
C ALA A 221 3.80 -2.65 1.73
N THR A 222 4.34 -2.65 0.50
CA THR A 222 5.35 -3.65 0.11
C THR A 222 6.62 -3.54 0.97
N GLY A 223 7.09 -2.32 1.25
CA GLY A 223 8.26 -2.09 2.11
C GLY A 223 8.01 -2.56 3.55
N GLN A 224 6.83 -2.27 4.08
CA GLN A 224 6.41 -2.64 5.43
C GLN A 224 6.25 -4.16 5.57
N ALA A 225 5.55 -4.81 4.64
CA ALA A 225 5.44 -6.26 4.57
C ALA A 225 6.80 -6.95 4.45
N THR A 226 7.76 -6.35 3.72
CA THR A 226 9.14 -6.87 3.62
C THR A 226 9.83 -6.87 4.98
N VAL A 227 9.71 -5.79 5.77
CA VAL A 227 10.26 -5.71 7.12
C VAL A 227 9.60 -6.74 8.04
N GLN A 228 8.28 -6.88 7.98
CA GLN A 228 7.54 -7.87 8.76
C GLN A 228 7.96 -9.32 8.41
N ARG A 229 8.09 -9.64 7.11
CA ARG A 229 8.64 -10.91 6.62
C ARG A 229 10.05 -11.16 7.11
N MET A 230 10.91 -10.14 7.15
CA MET A 230 12.26 -10.25 7.69
C MET A 230 12.26 -10.53 9.20
N LEU A 231 11.44 -9.82 9.98
CA LEU A 231 11.32 -10.03 11.43
C LEU A 231 10.78 -11.44 11.75
N LEU A 232 9.79 -11.91 10.99
CA LEU A 232 9.28 -13.28 11.09
C LEU A 232 10.29 -14.32 10.61
N TRP A 233 11.09 -14.02 9.58
CA TRP A 233 12.17 -14.88 9.11
C TRP A 233 13.22 -15.09 10.19
N GLN A 234 13.61 -14.04 10.92
CA GLN A 234 14.53 -14.16 12.06
C GLN A 234 13.95 -15.02 13.18
N ARG A 235 12.62 -14.94 13.39
CA ARG A 235 11.85 -15.70 14.39
C ARG A 235 11.30 -17.03 13.87
N ARG A 236 11.68 -17.47 12.66
CA ARG A 236 11.00 -18.57 11.94
C ARG A 236 10.90 -19.89 12.70
N ASN A 237 11.85 -20.15 13.60
CA ASN A 237 11.94 -21.36 14.43
C ASN A 237 11.26 -21.22 15.80
N ASN A 238 10.80 -20.03 16.17
CA ASN A 238 10.10 -19.79 17.43
C ASN A 238 8.72 -20.44 17.35
N THR A 239 8.30 -21.09 18.44
CA THR A 239 6.97 -21.69 18.54
C THR A 239 5.93 -20.61 18.82
N VAL A 240 4.81 -20.65 18.09
CA VAL A 240 3.68 -19.74 18.24
C VAL A 240 2.64 -20.38 19.15
N TYR A 241 2.30 -19.68 20.24
CA TYR A 241 1.18 -20.06 21.09
C TYR A 241 -0.15 -19.62 20.44
N PRO A 242 -1.18 -20.48 20.37
CA PRO A 242 -1.32 -21.79 21.03
C PRO A 242 -0.98 -23.02 20.15
N PHE A 243 -0.56 -22.84 18.89
CA PHE A 243 -0.55 -23.92 17.89
C PHE A 243 0.52 -25.00 18.09
N ASN A 244 1.53 -24.76 18.93
CA ASN A 244 2.72 -25.63 19.07
C ASN A 244 3.43 -25.88 17.72
N GLU A 245 3.36 -24.90 16.82
CA GLU A 245 4.03 -24.88 15.53
C GLU A 245 4.95 -23.68 15.45
N THR A 246 5.98 -23.78 14.61
CA THR A 246 6.92 -22.68 14.38
C THR A 246 6.25 -21.54 13.61
N VAL A 247 6.77 -20.31 13.76
CA VAL A 247 6.35 -19.14 12.96
C VAL A 247 6.27 -19.44 11.47
N GLN A 248 7.27 -20.14 10.92
CA GLN A 248 7.27 -20.53 9.51
C GLN A 248 6.08 -21.42 9.13
N GLN A 249 5.74 -22.39 9.98
CA GLN A 249 4.63 -23.31 9.74
C GLN A 249 3.28 -22.60 9.84
N VAL A 250 3.10 -21.76 10.86
CA VAL A 250 1.88 -20.97 11.02
C VAL A 250 1.66 -20.06 9.81
N PHE A 251 2.70 -19.34 9.38
CA PHE A 251 2.59 -18.46 8.22
C PHE A 251 2.37 -19.23 6.91
N ALA A 252 2.98 -20.41 6.73
CA ALA A 252 2.70 -21.25 5.58
C ALA A 252 1.23 -21.70 5.50
N ARG A 253 0.58 -21.94 6.65
CA ARG A 253 -0.87 -22.25 6.69
C ARG A 253 -1.72 -21.05 6.32
N ILE A 254 -1.37 -19.86 6.83
CA ILE A 254 -2.07 -18.61 6.49
C ILE A 254 -1.94 -18.34 4.99
N SER A 255 -0.73 -18.49 4.44
CA SER A 255 -0.47 -18.34 3.02
C SER A 255 -1.32 -19.30 2.18
N ALA A 256 -1.36 -20.59 2.54
CA ALA A 256 -2.21 -21.56 1.86
C ALA A 256 -3.72 -21.26 1.98
N LEU A 257 -4.16 -20.69 3.10
CA LEU A 257 -5.55 -20.24 3.26
C LEU A 257 -5.85 -19.09 2.30
N ARG A 258 -4.98 -18.07 2.21
CA ARG A 258 -5.15 -16.93 1.30
C ARG A 258 -5.21 -17.38 -0.16
N ASP A 259 -4.30 -18.26 -0.57
CA ASP A 259 -4.26 -18.88 -1.90
C ASP A 259 -5.60 -19.59 -2.23
N SER A 260 -6.15 -20.32 -1.26
CA SER A 260 -7.45 -20.99 -1.44
C SER A 260 -8.64 -20.04 -1.60
N LEU A 261 -8.47 -18.77 -1.21
CA LEU A 261 -9.50 -17.74 -1.19
C LEU A 261 -9.34 -16.70 -2.31
N ASP A 262 -8.19 -16.56 -2.96
CA ASP A 262 -8.01 -15.60 -4.06
C ASP A 262 -8.14 -16.21 -5.46
N GLY A 263 -8.38 -17.52 -5.57
CA GLY A 263 -8.96 -18.12 -6.76
C GLY A 263 -8.05 -19.14 -7.44
N PRO A 264 -8.10 -19.27 -8.79
CA PRO A 264 -7.34 -20.29 -9.51
C PRO A 264 -5.80 -20.13 -9.54
N PRO A 265 -5.22 -18.91 -9.52
CA PRO A 265 -3.76 -18.76 -9.42
C PRO A 265 -3.23 -19.37 -8.13
N VAL A 266 -2.02 -19.95 -8.20
CA VAL A 266 -1.25 -20.34 -7.02
C VAL A 266 -0.17 -19.28 -6.85
N ASP A 267 -0.49 -18.22 -6.12
CA ASP A 267 0.33 -17.01 -6.04
C ASP A 267 0.66 -16.56 -4.62
N ASP A 268 -0.07 -17.02 -3.59
CA ASP A 268 0.28 -16.71 -2.21
C ASP A 268 1.50 -17.51 -1.76
N GLN A 269 2.38 -16.87 -1.00
CA GLN A 269 3.71 -17.39 -0.73
C GLN A 269 4.10 -17.27 0.74
N GLY A 270 4.60 -18.38 1.31
CA GLY A 270 5.17 -18.40 2.65
C GLY A 270 6.49 -17.63 2.78
N LEU A 271 7.10 -17.69 3.98
CA LEU A 271 8.42 -17.07 4.27
C LEU A 271 9.57 -17.78 3.55
N VAL A 272 9.35 -19.01 3.09
CA VAL A 272 10.29 -19.84 2.35
C VAL A 272 9.64 -20.26 1.06
N ASN A 273 10.39 -20.19 -0.04
CA ASN A 273 9.88 -20.74 -1.28
C ASN A 273 9.80 -22.28 -1.22
N THR A 274 8.64 -22.84 -1.50
CA THR A 274 8.42 -24.28 -1.57
C THR A 274 8.44 -24.83 -3.00
N ASP A 275 8.37 -23.98 -4.03
CA ASP A 275 8.38 -24.36 -5.44
C ASP A 275 9.14 -23.32 -6.31
N SER A 276 10.28 -23.72 -6.89
CA SER A 276 11.08 -22.81 -7.73
C SER A 276 10.43 -22.46 -9.07
N ARG A 277 9.24 -22.98 -9.37
CA ARG A 277 8.50 -22.69 -10.61
C ARG A 277 7.54 -21.51 -10.46
N THR A 278 7.17 -21.15 -9.23
CA THR A 278 6.17 -20.10 -8.97
C THR A 278 6.82 -18.72 -8.88
N ILE A 279 8.03 -18.64 -8.32
CA ILE A 279 8.73 -17.37 -8.04
C ILE A 279 10.20 -17.39 -8.45
N ALA A 280 10.83 -16.22 -8.57
CA ALA A 280 12.23 -16.09 -9.02
C ALA A 280 13.27 -16.65 -8.02
N VAL A 281 12.84 -16.91 -6.79
CA VAL A 281 13.67 -17.39 -5.69
C VAL A 281 13.80 -18.93 -5.76
N PRO A 282 14.99 -19.53 -5.57
CA PRO A 282 15.14 -20.98 -5.54
C PRO A 282 14.34 -21.66 -4.41
N GLN A 283 14.05 -22.96 -4.57
CA GLN A 283 13.38 -23.73 -3.53
C GLN A 283 14.20 -23.72 -2.23
N TYR A 284 13.51 -23.61 -1.09
CA TYR A 284 14.06 -23.52 0.26
C TYR A 284 14.83 -22.24 0.60
N TYR A 285 14.80 -21.23 -0.27
CA TYR A 285 15.37 -19.92 0.00
C TYR A 285 14.30 -19.00 0.61
N VAL A 286 14.79 -17.98 1.29
CA VAL A 286 13.97 -16.94 1.93
C VAL A 286 13.12 -16.18 0.89
N ASN A 287 11.87 -15.90 1.24
CA ASN A 287 10.94 -15.14 0.39
C ASN A 287 10.45 -13.87 1.10
N MET A 288 11.00 -12.72 0.68
CA MET A 288 10.81 -11.43 1.34
C MET A 288 9.77 -10.53 0.67
N ILE A 289 9.50 -10.72 -0.63
CA ILE A 289 8.47 -9.98 -1.36
C ILE A 289 7.69 -11.00 -2.19
N PRO A 290 6.36 -11.05 -2.07
CA PRO A 290 5.55 -11.96 -2.85
C PRO A 290 5.63 -11.58 -4.34
N THR A 291 6.35 -12.35 -5.15
CA THR A 291 6.60 -12.04 -6.58
C THR A 291 6.35 -13.23 -7.47
N ASP A 292 6.15 -13.02 -8.77
CA ASP A 292 6.18 -14.09 -9.77
C ASP A 292 7.64 -14.46 -10.16
N VAL A 293 7.79 -15.39 -11.11
CA VAL A 293 9.10 -15.82 -11.63
C VAL A 293 9.94 -14.70 -12.27
N ARG A 294 9.34 -13.54 -12.56
CA ARG A 294 10.02 -12.35 -13.12
C ARG A 294 10.38 -11.33 -12.03
N GLY A 295 10.08 -11.63 -10.77
CA GLY A 295 10.29 -10.70 -9.65
C GLY A 295 9.25 -9.57 -9.61
N LEU A 296 8.08 -9.74 -10.24
CA LEU A 296 7.00 -8.78 -10.19
C LEU A 296 6.02 -9.16 -9.09
N THR A 297 5.70 -8.24 -8.18
CA THR A 297 4.63 -8.44 -7.20
C THR A 297 3.33 -8.75 -7.93
N PHE A 298 2.58 -9.76 -7.52
CA PHE A 298 1.30 -10.09 -8.16
C PHE A 298 0.19 -9.12 -7.71
N SER A 299 -0.87 -9.01 -8.50
CA SER A 299 -2.02 -8.13 -8.19
C SER A 299 -3.18 -8.92 -7.59
N ARG A 300 -3.82 -8.37 -6.55
CA ARG A 300 -5.15 -8.80 -6.11
C ARG A 300 -6.22 -7.79 -6.46
N THR A 301 -7.41 -8.30 -6.69
CA THR A 301 -8.62 -7.54 -7.01
C THR A 301 -9.41 -7.30 -5.72
N PRO A 302 -10.29 -6.28 -5.66
CA PRO A 302 -11.10 -6.02 -4.48
C PRO A 302 -11.88 -7.25 -4.00
N GLN A 303 -12.42 -8.04 -4.95
CA GLN A 303 -13.20 -9.23 -4.64
C GLN A 303 -12.35 -10.34 -4.03
N GLN A 304 -11.11 -10.55 -4.50
CA GLN A 304 -10.17 -11.48 -3.87
C GLN A 304 -9.85 -11.05 -2.44
N ILE A 305 -9.58 -9.75 -2.21
CA ILE A 305 -9.35 -9.22 -0.87
C ILE A 305 -10.57 -9.43 0.02
N ILE A 306 -11.78 -9.10 -0.47
CA ILE A 306 -13.03 -9.33 0.28
C ILE A 306 -13.19 -10.80 0.62
N ASN A 307 -12.89 -11.71 -0.31
CA ASN A 307 -12.98 -13.14 -0.09
C ASN A 307 -12.04 -13.60 1.04
N ILE A 308 -10.82 -13.07 1.10
CA ILE A 308 -9.85 -13.33 2.16
C ILE A 308 -10.35 -12.80 3.51
N VAL A 309 -10.67 -11.51 3.60
CA VAL A 309 -11.03 -10.84 4.88
C VAL A 309 -12.41 -11.25 5.41
N THR A 310 -13.21 -11.94 4.58
CA THR A 310 -14.52 -12.48 4.97
C THR A 310 -14.57 -14.01 5.02
N LEU A 311 -13.47 -14.71 4.75
CA LEU A 311 -13.41 -16.18 4.59
C LEU A 311 -14.48 -16.74 3.64
N GLY A 312 -14.62 -16.16 2.45
CA GLY A 312 -15.55 -16.70 1.44
C GLY A 312 -17.00 -16.28 1.59
N SER A 313 -17.34 -15.41 2.55
CA SER A 313 -18.74 -15.10 2.82
C SER A 313 -19.41 -14.30 1.69
N LEU A 314 -20.39 -14.90 1.04
CA LEU A 314 -21.06 -14.35 -0.15
C LEU A 314 -21.82 -13.05 0.11
N ASP A 315 -22.23 -12.79 1.35
CA ASP A 315 -22.94 -11.56 1.73
C ASP A 315 -22.00 -10.40 2.11
N GLY A 316 -20.68 -10.65 2.09
CA GLY A 316 -19.66 -9.65 2.42
C GLY A 316 -19.44 -9.44 3.91
N LYS A 317 -20.17 -10.18 4.77
CA LYS A 317 -19.99 -10.16 6.22
C LYS A 317 -19.14 -11.35 6.62
N GLY A 318 -18.09 -11.12 7.39
CA GLY A 318 -17.19 -12.21 7.71
C GLY A 318 -16.34 -11.94 8.93
N VAL A 319 -15.20 -12.61 8.97
CA VAL A 319 -14.38 -12.71 10.17
C VAL A 319 -13.95 -11.36 10.72
N PHE A 320 -13.42 -10.46 9.88
CA PHE A 320 -12.99 -9.14 10.33
C PHE A 320 -14.10 -8.10 10.29
N PHE A 321 -15.09 -8.25 9.41
CA PHE A 321 -16.19 -7.30 9.20
C PHE A 321 -17.54 -7.96 9.57
N PRO A 322 -17.92 -8.02 10.86
CA PRO A 322 -19.17 -8.66 11.30
C PRO A 322 -20.44 -8.07 10.67
N ASN A 323 -20.42 -6.77 10.35
CA ASN A 323 -21.52 -6.08 9.69
C ASN A 323 -21.32 -5.89 8.18
N GLY A 324 -20.20 -6.40 7.65
CA GLY A 324 -19.78 -6.25 6.25
C GLY A 324 -19.07 -4.95 5.94
N LEU A 325 -18.51 -4.88 4.74
CA LEU A 325 -17.83 -3.68 4.23
C LEU A 325 -18.84 -2.62 3.77
N GLY A 326 -18.49 -1.35 3.93
CA GLY A 326 -19.24 -0.22 3.40
C GLY A 326 -18.97 0.04 1.91
N GLY A 327 -19.90 0.71 1.24
CA GLY A 327 -19.76 1.09 -0.18
C GLY A 327 -20.28 0.05 -1.17
N ALA A 328 -20.11 0.32 -2.47
CA ALA A 328 -20.65 -0.51 -3.55
C ALA A 328 -19.85 -1.81 -3.78
N ILE A 329 -18.55 -1.79 -3.50
CA ILE A 329 -17.66 -2.94 -3.60
C ILE A 329 -17.55 -3.57 -2.21
N ASN A 330 -18.49 -4.45 -1.87
CA ASN A 330 -18.61 -5.01 -0.53
C ASN A 330 -18.87 -6.53 -0.47
N LYS A 331 -18.82 -7.23 -1.60
CA LYS A 331 -19.03 -8.68 -1.68
C LYS A 331 -17.91 -9.34 -2.48
N PRO A 332 -17.61 -10.62 -2.23
CA PRO A 332 -16.60 -11.36 -2.98
C PRO A 332 -17.09 -11.78 -4.37
N THR A 333 -18.36 -11.53 -4.69
CA THR A 333 -18.98 -11.89 -5.98
C THR A 333 -18.79 -10.77 -7.01
N GLY A 334 -18.69 -11.16 -8.28
CA GLY A 334 -18.56 -10.22 -9.40
C GLY A 334 -17.28 -10.34 -10.22
N TYR A 335 -16.47 -11.41 -10.02
CA TYR A 335 -15.15 -11.55 -10.66
C TYR A 335 -14.89 -12.87 -11.39
N ASN A 336 -15.94 -13.50 -11.93
CA ASN A 336 -15.77 -14.74 -12.68
C ASN A 336 -15.60 -14.51 -14.19
N GLU A 337 -15.48 -13.24 -14.61
CA GLU A 337 -15.41 -12.84 -16.01
C GLU A 337 -14.11 -12.07 -16.27
N THR A 338 -13.41 -12.38 -17.36
CA THR A 338 -12.35 -11.51 -17.88
C THR A 338 -12.98 -10.50 -18.83
N ALA A 339 -12.61 -9.23 -18.74
CA ALA A 339 -13.09 -8.25 -19.69
C ALA A 339 -12.32 -8.33 -21.02
N SER A 340 -13.05 -8.14 -22.11
CA SER A 340 -12.47 -7.68 -23.37
C SER A 340 -12.05 -6.21 -23.21
N GLY A 341 -10.79 -5.90 -23.49
CA GLY A 341 -10.22 -4.58 -23.22
C GLY A 341 -8.77 -4.41 -23.65
N LEU A 342 -8.02 -5.51 -23.73
CA LEU A 342 -6.70 -5.56 -24.36
C LEU A 342 -6.75 -6.11 -25.78
N ASP A 343 -7.93 -6.46 -26.30
CA ASP A 343 -8.05 -7.18 -27.58
C ASP A 343 -7.79 -6.27 -28.80
N SER A 344 -7.82 -4.94 -28.58
CA SER A 344 -7.36 -3.92 -29.53
C SER A 344 -5.87 -3.60 -29.40
N PHE A 345 -5.19 -4.12 -28.38
CA PHE A 345 -3.75 -3.99 -28.22
C PHE A 345 -3.06 -5.02 -29.14
N PRO A 346 -2.21 -4.60 -30.07
CA PRO A 346 -1.73 -5.48 -31.13
C PRO A 346 -0.91 -6.64 -30.57
N ALA A 347 -1.33 -7.87 -30.88
CA ALA A 347 -0.73 -9.09 -30.33
C ALA A 347 0.47 -9.65 -31.12
N SER A 348 0.76 -9.16 -32.33
CA SER A 348 2.04 -9.40 -33.05
C SER A 348 2.10 -8.70 -34.41
N GLY A 349 3.33 -8.40 -34.86
CA GLY A 349 3.75 -8.81 -36.21
C GLY A 349 4.05 -7.75 -37.26
N ALA A 350 3.34 -6.61 -37.31
CA ALA A 350 3.51 -5.73 -38.48
C ALA A 350 3.15 -4.26 -38.27
N LYS A 351 3.79 -3.57 -37.32
CA LYS A 351 4.07 -2.12 -37.40
C LYS A 351 5.34 -1.82 -36.61
N VAL A 352 6.40 -1.41 -37.31
CA VAL A 352 7.67 -1.00 -36.71
C VAL A 352 7.42 0.34 -36.00
N ALA A 353 7.80 0.45 -34.73
CA ALA A 353 7.80 1.72 -34.02
C ALA A 353 8.74 2.70 -34.74
N THR A 354 8.21 3.81 -35.23
CA THR A 354 9.02 4.97 -35.61
C THR A 354 8.84 6.02 -34.53
N GLN A 355 9.92 6.30 -33.81
CA GLN A 355 10.06 7.56 -33.09
C GLN A 355 9.87 8.68 -34.13
N LEU A 356 8.92 9.59 -33.90
CA LEU A 356 8.82 10.80 -34.72
C LEU A 356 10.20 11.47 -34.69
N SER A 357 10.73 11.84 -35.85
CA SER A 357 12.00 12.55 -35.86
C SER A 357 11.84 13.84 -35.05
N THR A 358 12.93 14.36 -34.48
CA THR A 358 12.92 15.63 -33.74
C THR A 358 12.29 16.78 -34.55
N GLU A 359 12.33 16.71 -35.89
CA GLU A 359 11.65 17.67 -36.77
C GLU A 359 10.12 17.57 -36.74
N GLN A 360 9.54 16.39 -36.45
CA GLN A 360 8.09 16.16 -36.44
C GLN A 360 7.42 16.41 -35.08
N ILE A 361 8.19 16.36 -33.98
CA ILE A 361 7.70 16.63 -32.61
C ILE A 361 7.57 18.15 -32.35
N GLY A 362 8.25 18.98 -33.15
CA GLY A 362 8.47 20.38 -32.82
C GLY A 362 9.36 20.55 -31.59
N THR A 363 9.47 21.77 -31.07
CA THR A 363 10.16 22.01 -29.79
C THR A 363 9.33 21.46 -28.64
N ILE A 364 9.79 20.37 -28.02
CA ILE A 364 9.36 19.99 -26.67
C ILE A 364 9.77 21.16 -25.76
N PRO A 365 8.83 21.87 -25.12
CA PRO A 365 9.18 22.85 -24.12
C PRO A 365 10.03 22.13 -23.07
N GLY A 366 11.23 22.64 -22.77
CA GLY A 366 12.05 22.09 -21.69
C GLY A 366 11.21 21.97 -20.41
N PRO A 367 11.52 21.01 -19.53
CA PRO A 367 10.72 20.77 -18.32
C PRO A 367 10.53 22.10 -17.60
N LYS A 368 9.29 22.60 -17.56
CA LYS A 368 8.95 23.75 -16.72
C LYS A 368 8.76 23.19 -15.32
N PRO A 369 9.63 23.55 -14.36
CA PRO A 369 9.40 23.18 -12.97
C PRO A 369 8.01 23.68 -12.58
N PRO A 370 7.19 22.87 -11.91
CA PRO A 370 5.93 23.35 -11.35
C PRO A 370 6.20 24.57 -10.47
N ALA A 371 5.42 25.64 -10.67
CA ALA A 371 5.64 26.91 -9.96
C ALA A 371 5.39 26.79 -8.45
N ASN A 372 4.47 25.89 -8.06
CA ASN A 372 4.21 25.47 -6.68
C ASN A 372 3.78 23.99 -6.71
N VAL A 373 4.42 23.15 -5.90
CA VAL A 373 3.93 21.81 -5.56
C VAL A 373 3.65 21.87 -4.06
N THR A 374 2.41 21.69 -3.64
CA THR A 374 2.12 21.45 -2.21
C THR A 374 2.87 20.17 -1.84
N GLY A 375 3.93 20.32 -1.05
CA GLY A 375 4.82 19.20 -0.74
C GLY A 375 4.16 18.23 0.23
N GLU A 376 4.60 16.97 0.22
CA GLU A 376 4.29 15.99 1.29
C GLU A 376 4.59 16.57 2.69
N LEU A 377 5.54 17.51 2.74
CA LEU A 377 5.88 18.31 3.92
C LEU A 377 4.67 18.99 4.59
N ASP A 378 3.80 19.66 3.83
CA ASP A 378 2.64 20.37 4.39
C ASP A 378 1.63 19.39 5.01
N LEU A 379 1.53 18.19 4.44
CA LEU A 379 0.65 17.10 4.90
C LEU A 379 1.17 16.47 6.20
N THR A 380 2.46 16.09 6.26
CA THR A 380 3.08 15.53 7.48
C THR A 380 3.04 16.51 8.65
N GLN A 381 3.24 17.81 8.39
CA GLN A 381 3.15 18.86 9.41
C GLN A 381 1.71 19.02 9.95
N SER A 382 0.69 18.82 9.10
CA SER A 382 -0.71 18.87 9.54
C SER A 382 -1.10 17.72 10.48
N LEU A 383 -0.45 16.56 10.33
CA LEU A 383 -0.70 15.39 11.16
C LEU A 383 0.06 15.42 12.49
N THR A 384 1.30 15.91 12.48
CA THR A 384 2.23 15.81 13.63
C THR A 384 2.44 17.11 14.39
N GLY A 385 2.10 18.27 13.80
CA GLY A 385 2.31 19.59 14.37
C GLY A 385 3.78 20.07 14.44
N GLY A 386 4.76 19.22 14.10
CA GLY A 386 6.18 19.55 14.09
C GLY A 386 6.61 20.22 12.79
N LYS A 387 7.31 21.37 12.85
CA LYS A 387 7.78 22.10 11.66
C LYS A 387 9.18 21.63 11.26
N ASP A 388 9.39 21.31 9.98
CA ASP A 388 10.73 21.17 9.41
C ASP A 388 11.39 22.56 9.33
N ASN A 389 12.63 22.67 9.79
CA ASN A 389 13.44 23.89 9.71
C ASN A 389 14.62 23.73 8.73
N GLU A 390 14.57 22.72 7.86
CA GLU A 390 15.57 22.37 6.85
C GLU A 390 16.95 21.99 7.39
N THR A 391 17.06 21.73 8.70
CA THR A 391 18.33 21.33 9.30
C THR A 391 18.57 19.83 9.18
N ALA A 392 19.83 19.39 9.32
CA ALA A 392 20.15 17.96 9.38
C ALA A 392 19.37 17.25 10.51
N ALA A 393 19.14 17.94 11.63
CA ALA A 393 18.41 17.43 12.78
C ALA A 393 16.93 17.11 12.45
N THR A 394 16.26 17.91 11.62
CA THR A 394 14.89 17.63 11.16
C THR A 394 14.83 16.62 10.01
N ARG A 395 15.98 16.23 9.45
CA ARG A 395 16.13 15.19 8.41
C ARG A 395 16.66 13.86 8.96
N GLY A 396 16.46 13.60 10.24
CA GLY A 396 16.82 12.33 10.90
C GLY A 396 18.28 12.22 11.35
N TYR A 397 19.10 13.26 11.20
CA TYR A 397 20.44 13.26 11.80
C TYR A 397 20.34 13.62 13.29
N VAL A 398 20.17 12.60 14.12
CA VAL A 398 20.30 12.74 15.57
C VAL A 398 21.73 12.41 15.96
N THR A 399 22.51 13.40 16.37
CA THR A 399 23.75 13.12 17.12
C THR A 399 23.32 12.65 18.49
N GLU A 400 23.42 11.35 18.77
CA GLU A 400 23.32 10.89 20.15
C GLU A 400 24.34 11.66 21.00
N SER A 401 23.95 12.07 22.22
CA SER A 401 24.94 12.55 23.18
C SER A 401 25.97 11.44 23.42
N PRO A 402 27.27 11.74 23.42
CA PRO A 402 28.30 10.75 23.75
C PRO A 402 27.99 10.12 25.12
N GLY A 403 27.52 8.87 25.13
CA GLY A 403 27.12 8.15 26.35
C GLY A 403 25.78 7.43 26.32
N SER A 404 24.99 7.48 25.24
CA SER A 404 23.79 6.62 25.10
C SER A 404 24.22 5.18 24.75
N PRO A 405 23.75 4.14 25.47
CA PRO A 405 24.19 2.77 25.23
C PRO A 405 23.35 2.13 24.13
N TYR A 406 23.70 2.38 22.86
CA TYR A 406 23.40 1.46 21.77
C TYR A 406 24.64 1.29 20.88
N PHE A 407 25.34 0.18 21.15
CA PHE A 407 26.40 -0.48 20.39
C PHE A 407 27.29 0.38 19.48
N SER A 408 28.49 0.61 20.01
CA SER A 408 29.71 1.06 19.33
C SER A 408 29.90 0.47 17.91
N ASN A 409 29.66 1.28 16.89
CA ASN A 409 30.49 1.36 15.69
C ASN A 409 30.23 2.69 14.99
N ALA A 410 30.97 3.71 15.41
CA ALA A 410 30.98 5.01 14.76
C ALA A 410 31.68 4.90 13.39
N SER A 411 30.90 4.60 12.35
CA SER A 411 31.28 4.99 10.99
C SER A 411 31.00 6.48 10.86
N GLN A 412 32.04 7.30 10.97
CA GLN A 412 31.95 8.73 10.67
C GLN A 412 31.60 8.90 9.19
N VAL A 413 30.32 9.13 8.89
CA VAL A 413 29.88 9.51 7.54
C VAL A 413 29.98 11.03 7.45
N ALA A 414 30.98 11.53 6.72
CA ALA A 414 31.02 12.92 6.31
C ALA A 414 29.90 13.15 5.29
N VAL A 415 28.82 13.82 5.69
CA VAL A 415 27.75 14.24 4.77
C VAL A 415 28.26 15.47 4.02
N ALA A 416 28.40 15.37 2.69
CA ALA A 416 28.67 16.53 1.86
C ALA A 416 27.45 17.46 1.88
N TYR A 417 27.66 18.72 2.27
CA TYR A 417 26.64 19.75 2.15
C TYR A 417 26.20 19.90 0.68
N PRO A 418 24.91 20.16 0.39
CA PRO A 418 24.48 20.49 -0.96
C PRO A 418 25.21 21.75 -1.43
N LEU A 419 25.83 21.66 -2.61
CA LEU A 419 26.46 22.79 -3.27
C LEU A 419 25.43 23.93 -3.38
N LYS A 420 25.70 25.05 -2.71
CA LYS A 420 25.02 26.31 -3.02
C LYS A 420 25.17 26.56 -4.51
N SER A 421 24.05 26.78 -5.19
CA SER A 421 24.05 27.34 -6.54
C SER A 421 24.73 28.71 -6.50
N SER A 422 26.00 28.78 -6.91
CA SER A 422 26.64 30.05 -7.20
C SER A 422 26.20 30.49 -8.59
N ASP A 423 25.50 31.62 -8.62
CA ASP A 423 25.19 32.39 -9.82
C ASP A 423 26.44 32.67 -10.66
N ALA A 424 26.14 32.96 -11.93
CA ALA A 424 27.02 33.13 -13.06
C ALA A 424 28.27 34.02 -12.89
N SER A 425 29.21 33.77 -13.80
CA SER A 425 30.30 34.64 -14.29
C SER A 425 31.62 34.66 -13.51
N THR A 426 32.58 33.85 -13.97
CA THR A 426 33.97 34.30 -14.24
C THR A 426 34.75 33.21 -15.01
N PRO A 427 35.64 33.58 -15.94
CA PRO A 427 36.26 32.64 -16.88
C PRO A 427 37.43 31.88 -16.26
N VAL A 428 37.58 30.63 -16.69
CA VAL A 428 38.69 29.73 -16.35
C VAL A 428 40.02 30.38 -16.74
N ALA A 429 40.82 30.74 -15.74
CA ALA A 429 42.22 31.08 -15.91
C ALA A 429 43.07 29.83 -15.74
N ALA A 430 43.84 29.52 -16.79
CA ALA A 430 44.85 28.49 -16.83
C ALA A 430 45.93 28.70 -15.76
N GLY A 431 46.35 27.62 -15.10
CA GLY A 431 47.47 27.63 -14.16
C GLY A 431 47.81 26.23 -13.72
N GLY A 432 48.64 25.54 -14.50
CA GLY A 432 49.10 24.19 -14.18
C GLY A 432 50.10 24.13 -13.03
N ARG A 433 50.16 22.96 -12.37
CA ARG A 433 51.41 22.26 -12.01
C ARG A 433 51.12 20.92 -11.32
N ARG A 434 51.55 19.85 -12.00
CA ARG A 434 52.31 18.66 -11.55
C ARG A 434 51.92 17.93 -10.24
N LEU A 435 51.34 16.74 -10.42
CA LEU A 435 51.92 15.38 -10.26
C LEU A 435 52.61 14.94 -8.93
N PHE A 436 52.30 13.66 -8.59
CA PHE A 436 52.94 12.66 -7.69
C PHE A 436 52.53 12.73 -6.20
N PHE A 437 52.11 11.66 -5.52
CA PHE A 437 52.12 10.20 -5.74
C PHE A 437 50.76 9.58 -5.44
#